data_AF-A0A3N0YE70-F1
#
_entry.id   AF-A0A3N0YE70-F1
#
_cell.length_a   1.000
_cell.length_b   1.000
_cell.length_c   1.000
_cell.angle_alpha   90.00
_cell.angle_beta   90.00
_cell.angle_gamma   90.00
#
_symmetry.space_group_name_H-M   'P 1'
#
loop_
_entity.id
_entity.type
_entity.pdbx_description
1 polymer ?
#
loop_
_entity_poly.entity_id
_entity_poly.type
_entity_poly.pdbx_seq_one_letter_code
_entity_poly.pdbx_strand_id
1 'polypeptide(L)'
;MANRTVKDANSIHGTNPQYLVEKIIRTRIYESKYWKEECFGLTAELVVDKAMELKFVGGVYGGNIKPTPFLCLTLKMLQIQPEKDIIVEFIKNEDFKYVRLLGAMYMRLTGTSVDCYKYLEPLYNDYRKIKSQNRNGEFELMHVDEFIDELLHAERMCDIILPRLQKRQVLEEAELLDARISALEEDLDEVETSDEEDEEEEKPERVQTPEPHRRSYRDMDRPRRSPSPRYRRSRSPRRRSRSPKRRSPSPRRDRDRDRHRSKSPRRHRSRSRERRHRSKSPGHHRSHRHRSHSKSPERMSMNDFAVLSTGRKMPLVGLGTWKSEPGQVKQAVIWALQTGYRHIDCAPIYANEPEIGEAFQEVMGPEKGIRREDVFVTSKLWNTKHHPDDVEPSLLKTLKDLKLERGDTSFPRKEDGTLLYDDIDYKLTWAAMEKLVGKGLVRAIGLSNFNSRQIDDILSVASIKPSVLQVESHPYLAQVELLAHCRDRGLVMTAYSPLGSPDRAWKHPEEPVLLEEPAIAALAKKYNKTPAQIIIRWQTQRGVVTIPKSITQSRIKENIQVFDFTLEPEEMSQVTALHRGWRYIVPTITVDGKSVPRDAGHPHYPFNDPY
;
A
#
# COMPACT_ATOMS: atom_id res chain seq x y z
N MET A 1 -17.57 -53.86 0.22
CA MET A 1 -18.39 -52.85 -0.50
C MET A 1 -17.54 -51.60 -0.66
N ALA A 2 -17.02 -51.35 -1.87
CA ALA A 2 -15.87 -50.48 -2.08
C ALA A 2 -16.02 -49.00 -1.65
N ASN A 3 -17.24 -48.46 -1.66
CA ASN A 3 -17.51 -47.03 -1.47
C ASN A 3 -18.24 -46.69 -0.16
N ARG A 4 -18.25 -47.60 0.83
CA ARG A 4 -18.68 -47.28 2.20
C ARG A 4 -17.50 -46.64 2.95
N THR A 5 -17.80 -45.73 3.87
CA THR A 5 -16.84 -45.23 4.87
C THR A 5 -16.32 -46.41 5.69
N VAL A 6 -15.09 -46.33 6.22
CA VAL A 6 -14.58 -47.36 7.13
C VAL A 6 -15.48 -47.49 8.37
N LYS A 7 -15.54 -48.68 8.97
CA LYS A 7 -16.52 -49.02 10.02
C LYS A 7 -16.38 -48.13 11.25
N ASP A 8 -15.14 -47.78 11.55
CA ASP A 8 -14.69 -47.17 12.79
C ASP A 8 -14.58 -45.64 12.65
N ALA A 9 -15.04 -45.09 11.51
CA ALA A 9 -15.05 -43.66 11.24
C ALA A 9 -16.10 -42.93 12.10
N ASN A 10 -15.64 -41.92 12.83
CA ASN A 10 -16.45 -41.01 13.62
C ASN A 10 -17.34 -40.12 12.75
N SER A 11 -18.50 -39.78 13.28
CA SER A 11 -19.43 -38.78 12.72
C SER A 11 -18.80 -37.39 12.79
N ILE A 12 -18.85 -36.64 11.69
CA ILE A 12 -18.27 -35.29 11.56
C ILE A 12 -19.42 -34.32 11.30
N HIS A 13 -19.49 -33.23 12.06
CA HIS A 13 -20.61 -32.26 12.05
C HIS A 13 -22.00 -32.92 12.16
N GLY A 14 -22.09 -34.04 12.88
CA GLY A 14 -23.32 -34.84 13.06
C GLY A 14 -23.72 -35.71 11.87
N THR A 15 -22.88 -35.82 10.83
CA THR A 15 -23.14 -36.63 9.63
C THR A 15 -21.99 -37.57 9.27
N ASN A 16 -22.22 -38.50 8.34
CA ASN A 16 -21.16 -39.33 7.79
C ASN A 16 -20.15 -38.42 7.03
N PRO A 17 -18.82 -38.55 7.21
CA PRO A 17 -17.86 -37.62 6.59
C PRO A 17 -17.98 -37.52 5.06
N GLN A 18 -18.29 -38.63 4.37
CA GLN A 18 -18.51 -38.62 2.92
C GLN A 18 -19.77 -37.83 2.49
N TYR A 19 -20.65 -37.45 3.42
CA TYR A 19 -21.85 -36.65 3.14
C TYR A 19 -21.61 -35.14 3.18
N LEU A 20 -20.40 -34.69 3.56
CA LEU A 20 -19.96 -33.30 3.38
C LEU A 20 -19.83 -32.93 1.88
N VAL A 21 -19.52 -33.92 1.03
CA VAL A 21 -19.58 -33.78 -0.44
C VAL A 21 -21.00 -34.07 -0.93
N GLU A 22 -21.60 -33.20 -1.74
CA GLU A 22 -22.98 -33.39 -2.21
C GLU A 22 -23.17 -34.71 -2.99
N LYS A 23 -24.37 -35.31 -2.84
CA LYS A 23 -24.71 -36.62 -3.43
C LYS A 23 -24.40 -36.72 -4.94
N ILE A 24 -24.65 -35.67 -5.71
CA ILE A 24 -24.41 -35.64 -7.16
C ILE A 24 -22.90 -35.74 -7.46
N ILE A 25 -22.10 -34.91 -6.78
CA ILE A 25 -20.65 -34.88 -6.91
C ILE A 25 -20.06 -36.23 -6.46
N ARG A 26 -20.50 -36.75 -5.31
CA ARG A 26 -20.05 -38.06 -4.79
C ARG A 26 -20.35 -39.22 -5.74
N THR A 27 -21.52 -39.25 -6.38
CA THR A 27 -21.83 -40.24 -7.43
C THR A 27 -20.88 -40.10 -8.63
N ARG A 28 -20.59 -38.88 -9.09
CA ARG A 28 -19.63 -38.64 -10.19
C ARG A 28 -18.20 -39.04 -9.84
N ILE A 29 -17.78 -38.88 -8.58
CA ILE A 29 -16.49 -39.39 -8.08
C ILE A 29 -16.46 -40.92 -8.18
N TYR A 30 -17.45 -41.62 -7.60
CA TYR A 30 -17.55 -43.08 -7.67
C TYR A 30 -17.64 -43.65 -9.09
N GLU A 31 -18.20 -42.90 -10.04
CA GLU A 31 -18.29 -43.27 -11.45
C GLU A 31 -16.98 -43.04 -12.22
N SER A 32 -16.10 -42.16 -11.74
CA SER A 32 -14.88 -41.74 -12.42
C SER A 32 -13.86 -42.88 -12.61
N LYS A 33 -12.99 -42.74 -13.62
CA LYS A 33 -11.86 -43.65 -13.86
C LYS A 33 -10.87 -43.60 -12.69
N TYR A 34 -10.47 -42.39 -12.30
CA TYR A 34 -9.49 -42.14 -11.23
C TYR A 34 -9.91 -42.78 -9.89
N TRP A 35 -11.18 -42.67 -9.47
CA TRP A 35 -11.63 -43.32 -8.23
C TRP A 35 -11.52 -44.85 -8.26
N LYS A 36 -11.77 -45.48 -9.42
CA LYS A 36 -11.78 -46.93 -9.59
C LYS A 36 -10.39 -47.54 -9.70
N GLU A 37 -9.42 -46.77 -10.17
CA GLU A 37 -8.04 -47.23 -10.42
C GLU A 37 -7.08 -46.74 -9.32
N GLU A 38 -7.15 -45.47 -8.94
CA GLU A 38 -6.18 -44.83 -8.02
C GLU A 38 -6.70 -44.71 -6.57
N CYS A 39 -8.02 -44.59 -6.36
CA CYS A 39 -8.61 -44.50 -5.01
C CYS A 39 -9.12 -45.85 -4.47
N PHE A 40 -9.05 -46.93 -5.26
CA PHE A 40 -9.42 -48.27 -4.81
C PHE A 40 -8.33 -48.87 -3.92
N GLY A 41 -8.69 -49.45 -2.78
CA GLY A 41 -7.73 -50.06 -1.84
C GLY A 41 -6.85 -49.09 -1.03
N LEU A 42 -6.68 -47.83 -1.47
CA LEU A 42 -5.81 -46.83 -0.83
C LEU A 42 -6.07 -46.70 0.69
N THR A 43 -5.02 -46.89 1.49
CA THR A 43 -4.96 -46.70 2.95
C THR A 43 -4.59 -45.26 3.30
N ALA A 44 -4.62 -44.88 4.59
CA ALA A 44 -4.23 -43.53 5.03
C ALA A 44 -2.77 -43.19 4.68
N GLU A 45 -1.85 -44.13 4.91
CA GLU A 45 -0.42 -44.04 4.58
C GLU A 45 -0.21 -43.76 3.09
N LEU A 46 -0.84 -44.57 2.23
CA LEU A 46 -0.67 -44.51 0.76
C LEU A 46 -1.39 -43.33 0.10
N VAL A 47 -2.14 -42.48 0.84
CA VAL A 47 -2.68 -41.25 0.26
C VAL A 47 -1.56 -40.28 -0.12
N VAL A 48 -0.43 -40.26 0.61
CA VAL A 48 0.64 -39.28 0.38
C VAL A 48 1.24 -39.43 -1.02
N ASP A 49 1.51 -40.66 -1.45
CA ASP A 49 2.05 -40.98 -2.79
C ASP A 49 1.14 -40.42 -3.91
N LYS A 50 -0.17 -40.65 -3.78
CA LYS A 50 -1.15 -40.17 -4.75
C LYS A 50 -1.42 -38.67 -4.66
N ALA A 51 -1.18 -38.06 -3.50
CA ALA A 51 -1.22 -36.62 -3.33
C ALA A 51 0.04 -35.93 -3.95
N MET A 52 1.20 -36.59 -3.95
CA MET A 52 2.42 -36.12 -4.63
C MET A 52 2.27 -36.12 -6.17
N GLU A 53 1.44 -37.01 -6.73
CA GLU A 53 1.12 -37.03 -8.17
C GLU A 53 0.26 -35.84 -8.65
N LEU A 54 -0.33 -35.06 -7.73
CA LEU A 54 -1.22 -33.93 -8.05
C LEU A 54 -0.48 -32.79 -8.77
N LYS A 55 -1.18 -32.16 -9.72
CA LYS A 55 -0.63 -31.09 -10.58
C LYS A 55 -1.44 -29.80 -10.59
N PHE A 56 -2.62 -29.82 -9.97
CA PHE A 56 -3.59 -28.72 -9.87
C PHE A 56 -4.63 -29.05 -8.78
N VAL A 57 -5.28 -28.01 -8.25
CA VAL A 57 -6.49 -28.09 -7.40
C VAL A 57 -7.75 -27.80 -8.22
N GLY A 58 -8.94 -28.06 -7.66
CA GLY A 58 -10.22 -27.74 -8.30
C GLY A 58 -11.32 -28.75 -7.99
N GLY A 59 -12.58 -28.38 -8.28
CA GLY A 59 -13.78 -29.16 -7.96
C GLY A 59 -14.24 -30.09 -9.09
N VAL A 60 -15.27 -29.67 -9.81
CA VAL A 60 -15.83 -30.39 -10.97
C VAL A 60 -15.77 -29.54 -12.24
N TYR A 61 -15.36 -30.14 -13.35
CA TYR A 61 -15.13 -29.44 -14.61
C TYR A 61 -15.96 -30.01 -15.78
N GLY A 62 -16.30 -29.10 -16.70
CA GLY A 62 -17.03 -29.38 -17.95
C GLY A 62 -18.51 -29.76 -17.74
N GLY A 63 -19.29 -29.70 -18.82
CA GLY A 63 -20.75 -29.89 -18.79
C GLY A 63 -21.24 -31.23 -18.24
N ASN A 64 -20.38 -32.26 -18.17
CA ASN A 64 -20.74 -33.58 -17.64
C ASN A 64 -20.50 -33.73 -16.11
N ILE A 65 -19.98 -32.70 -15.44
CA ILE A 65 -19.60 -32.73 -14.01
C ILE A 65 -18.52 -33.81 -13.77
N LYS A 66 -17.35 -33.64 -14.40
CA LYS A 66 -16.20 -34.53 -14.17
C LYS A 66 -15.45 -34.07 -12.92
N PRO A 67 -15.16 -34.94 -11.94
CA PRO A 67 -14.35 -34.58 -10.78
C PRO A 67 -12.86 -34.47 -11.15
N THR A 68 -12.13 -33.59 -10.48
CA THR A 68 -10.66 -33.56 -10.51
C THR A 68 -10.05 -34.73 -9.71
N PRO A 69 -8.77 -35.07 -9.93
CA PRO A 69 -8.02 -35.96 -9.04
C PRO A 69 -7.99 -35.46 -7.58
N PHE A 70 -7.81 -34.14 -7.38
CA PHE A 70 -7.81 -33.48 -6.07
C PHE A 70 -9.09 -33.78 -5.30
N LEU A 71 -10.26 -33.51 -5.91
CA LEU A 71 -11.57 -33.75 -5.33
C LEU A 71 -11.82 -35.25 -5.05
N CYS A 72 -11.31 -36.14 -5.90
CA CYS A 72 -11.37 -37.59 -5.65
C CYS A 72 -10.57 -37.98 -4.39
N LEU A 73 -9.37 -37.45 -4.21
CA LEU A 73 -8.55 -37.70 -3.01
C LEU A 73 -9.16 -37.08 -1.74
N THR A 74 -9.76 -35.88 -1.82
CA THR A 74 -10.50 -35.29 -0.69
C THR A 74 -11.65 -36.20 -0.24
N LEU A 75 -12.45 -36.74 -1.17
CA LEU A 75 -13.47 -37.74 -0.81
C LEU A 75 -12.85 -39.04 -0.27
N LYS A 76 -11.69 -39.46 -0.79
CA LYS A 76 -11.02 -40.68 -0.33
C LYS A 76 -10.54 -40.54 1.12
N MET A 77 -10.01 -39.38 1.50
CA MET A 77 -9.68 -39.06 2.89
C MET A 77 -10.94 -39.05 3.76
N LEU A 78 -12.06 -38.49 3.29
CA LEU A 78 -13.36 -38.60 3.99
C LEU A 78 -13.93 -40.03 4.04
N GLN A 79 -13.48 -40.95 3.19
CA GLN A 79 -13.87 -42.36 3.25
C GLN A 79 -13.10 -43.13 4.33
N ILE A 80 -11.79 -42.88 4.44
CA ILE A 80 -10.87 -43.63 5.30
C ILE A 80 -10.63 -42.98 6.66
N GLN A 81 -10.94 -41.69 6.79
CA GLN A 81 -10.74 -40.85 7.97
C GLN A 81 -9.33 -41.00 8.57
N PRO A 82 -8.27 -40.51 7.89
CA PRO A 82 -6.92 -40.52 8.44
C PRO A 82 -6.85 -39.75 9.77
N GLU A 83 -5.93 -40.17 10.64
CA GLU A 83 -5.72 -39.55 11.94
C GLU A 83 -5.22 -38.10 11.82
N LYS A 84 -5.47 -37.30 12.87
CA LYS A 84 -5.18 -35.85 12.86
C LYS A 84 -3.71 -35.57 12.55
N ASP A 85 -2.81 -36.37 13.10
CA ASP A 85 -1.36 -36.15 12.96
C ASP A 85 -0.89 -36.37 11.52
N ILE A 86 -1.48 -37.35 10.80
CA ILE A 86 -1.24 -37.54 9.35
C ILE A 86 -1.64 -36.28 8.56
N ILE A 87 -2.75 -35.62 8.94
CA ILE A 87 -3.20 -34.38 8.31
C ILE A 87 -2.30 -33.19 8.66
N VAL A 88 -1.79 -33.14 9.90
CA VAL A 88 -0.82 -32.12 10.32
C VAL A 88 0.49 -32.28 9.53
N GLU A 89 0.98 -33.49 9.32
CA GLU A 89 2.17 -33.73 8.47
C GLU A 89 1.90 -33.46 6.98
N PHE A 90 0.69 -33.72 6.47
CA PHE A 90 0.30 -33.27 5.13
C PHE A 90 0.37 -31.74 5.01
N ILE A 91 -0.17 -31.01 5.99
CA ILE A 91 -0.17 -29.54 6.05
C ILE A 91 1.26 -28.98 6.17
N LYS A 92 2.08 -29.54 7.06
CA LYS A 92 3.48 -29.14 7.23
C LYS A 92 4.31 -29.38 5.97
N ASN A 93 3.98 -30.38 5.14
CA ASN A 93 4.79 -30.80 4.00
C ASN A 93 5.30 -29.61 3.13
N GLU A 94 6.60 -29.35 3.23
CA GLU A 94 7.27 -28.21 2.60
C GLU A 94 7.40 -28.42 1.10
N ASP A 95 7.89 -29.57 0.64
CA ASP A 95 8.18 -29.83 -0.78
C ASP A 95 6.93 -29.84 -1.67
N PHE A 96 5.91 -30.60 -1.28
CA PHE A 96 4.77 -30.94 -2.12
C PHE A 96 3.54 -30.10 -1.80
N LYS A 97 3.52 -28.85 -2.28
CA LYS A 97 2.40 -27.90 -2.10
C LYS A 97 0.99 -28.47 -2.32
N TYR A 98 0.80 -29.43 -3.23
CA TYR A 98 -0.52 -30.04 -3.46
C TYR A 98 -0.91 -31.09 -2.39
N VAL A 99 0.05 -31.68 -1.68
CA VAL A 99 -0.17 -32.47 -0.45
C VAL A 99 -0.62 -31.53 0.67
N ARG A 100 0.10 -30.41 0.87
CA ARG A 100 -0.25 -29.31 1.80
C ARG A 100 -1.67 -28.79 1.57
N LEU A 101 -2.05 -28.49 0.33
CA LEU A 101 -3.42 -28.07 0.00
C LEU A 101 -4.49 -29.17 0.18
N LEU A 102 -4.14 -30.44 -0.04
CA LEU A 102 -5.06 -31.55 0.19
C LEU A 102 -5.31 -31.76 1.69
N GLY A 103 -4.26 -31.68 2.51
CA GLY A 103 -4.37 -31.66 3.98
C GLY A 103 -5.18 -30.48 4.49
N ALA A 104 -4.93 -29.28 3.95
CA ALA A 104 -5.68 -28.06 4.26
C ALA A 104 -7.17 -28.18 3.94
N MET A 105 -7.53 -28.65 2.74
CA MET A 105 -8.92 -28.90 2.35
C MET A 105 -9.60 -29.92 3.25
N TYR A 106 -8.91 -31.00 3.64
CA TYR A 106 -9.46 -32.00 4.55
C TYR A 106 -9.66 -31.44 5.97
N MET A 107 -8.65 -30.77 6.54
CA MET A 107 -8.74 -30.09 7.84
C MET A 107 -9.91 -29.10 7.87
N ARG A 108 -10.10 -28.31 6.79
CA ARG A 108 -11.21 -27.37 6.68
C ARG A 108 -12.60 -28.01 6.66
N LEU A 109 -12.69 -29.28 6.25
CA LEU A 109 -13.94 -30.05 6.24
C LEU A 109 -14.19 -30.80 7.56
N THR A 110 -13.16 -31.33 8.23
CA THR A 110 -13.33 -32.21 9.40
C THR A 110 -12.91 -31.62 10.74
N GLY A 111 -12.10 -30.57 10.76
CA GLY A 111 -11.58 -29.94 11.97
C GLY A 111 -12.63 -29.16 12.77
N THR A 112 -12.28 -28.82 14.02
CA THR A 112 -13.00 -27.80 14.80
C THR A 112 -12.71 -26.40 14.24
N SER A 113 -13.47 -25.37 14.64
CA SER A 113 -13.16 -23.99 14.22
C SER A 113 -11.77 -23.54 14.71
N VAL A 114 -11.37 -23.96 15.93
CA VAL A 114 -10.05 -23.69 16.49
C VAL A 114 -8.95 -24.38 15.67
N ASP A 115 -9.12 -25.66 15.32
CA ASP A 115 -8.17 -26.38 14.46
C ASP A 115 -8.05 -25.75 13.07
N CYS A 116 -9.17 -25.31 12.48
CA CYS A 116 -9.15 -24.67 11.18
C CYS A 116 -8.32 -23.39 11.19
N TYR A 117 -8.42 -22.53 12.21
CA TYR A 117 -7.54 -21.37 12.30
C TYR A 117 -6.09 -21.79 12.62
N LYS A 118 -5.88 -22.60 13.67
CA LYS A 118 -4.55 -22.99 14.16
C LYS A 118 -3.65 -23.67 13.11
N TYR A 119 -4.21 -24.49 12.23
CA TYR A 119 -3.41 -25.22 11.22
C TYR A 119 -3.47 -24.64 9.80
N LEU A 120 -4.37 -23.71 9.50
CA LEU A 120 -4.46 -23.11 8.15
C LEU A 120 -3.86 -21.71 8.09
N GLU A 121 -3.96 -20.90 9.15
CA GLU A 121 -3.43 -19.53 9.11
C GLU A 121 -1.91 -19.41 8.92
N PRO A 122 -1.04 -20.30 9.46
CA PRO A 122 0.38 -20.29 9.14
C PRO A 122 0.67 -20.45 7.63
N LEU A 123 -0.27 -21.02 6.87
CA LEU A 123 -0.15 -21.15 5.42
C LEU A 123 -0.43 -19.86 4.65
N TYR A 124 -0.84 -18.76 5.31
CA TYR A 124 -0.82 -17.41 4.70
C TYR A 124 0.60 -16.94 4.32
N ASN A 125 1.65 -17.59 4.87
CA ASN A 125 3.04 -17.30 4.54
C ASN A 125 3.53 -18.06 3.28
N ASP A 126 2.74 -18.99 2.75
CA ASP A 126 3.07 -19.77 1.56
C ASP A 126 2.58 -19.06 0.29
N TYR A 127 3.46 -18.25 -0.32
CA TYR A 127 3.14 -17.50 -1.55
C TYR A 127 3.35 -18.33 -2.84
N ARG A 128 3.38 -19.67 -2.76
CA ARG A 128 3.72 -20.51 -3.92
C ARG A 128 2.58 -20.59 -4.94
N LYS A 129 2.92 -20.29 -6.19
CA LYS A 129 2.02 -20.40 -7.35
C LYS A 129 1.52 -21.83 -7.56
N ILE A 130 0.21 -21.98 -7.63
CA ILE A 130 -0.53 -23.22 -7.89
C ILE A 130 -1.41 -23.06 -9.15
N LYS A 131 -1.82 -24.19 -9.72
CA LYS A 131 -2.82 -24.23 -10.79
C LYS A 131 -4.16 -24.59 -10.18
N SER A 132 -5.17 -23.75 -10.39
CA SER A 132 -6.57 -24.10 -10.12
C SER A 132 -7.23 -24.49 -11.44
N GLN A 133 -8.12 -25.49 -11.44
CA GLN A 133 -8.97 -25.81 -12.58
C GLN A 133 -10.40 -25.32 -12.34
N ASN A 134 -10.84 -24.39 -13.17
CA ASN A 134 -12.17 -23.82 -13.08
C ASN A 134 -13.26 -24.79 -13.58
N ARG A 135 -14.53 -24.44 -13.36
CA ARG A 135 -15.67 -25.28 -13.75
C ARG A 135 -15.86 -25.44 -15.27
N ASN A 136 -15.30 -24.55 -16.09
CA ASN A 136 -15.26 -24.73 -17.54
C ASN A 136 -14.23 -25.79 -17.96
N GLY A 137 -13.23 -26.05 -17.10
CA GLY A 137 -12.07 -26.92 -17.35
C GLY A 137 -10.79 -26.17 -17.73
N GLU A 138 -10.82 -24.83 -17.70
CA GLU A 138 -9.67 -23.97 -17.96
C GLU A 138 -8.76 -23.92 -16.72
N PHE A 139 -7.47 -23.64 -16.93
CA PHE A 139 -6.50 -23.54 -15.84
C PHE A 139 -6.19 -22.08 -15.51
N GLU A 140 -6.40 -21.72 -14.25
CA GLU A 140 -6.16 -20.40 -13.70
C GLU A 140 -4.96 -20.44 -12.75
N LEU A 141 -4.28 -19.30 -12.61
CA LEU A 141 -3.16 -19.11 -11.69
C LEU A 141 -3.70 -18.57 -10.36
N MET A 142 -3.33 -19.22 -9.27
CA MET A 142 -3.67 -18.88 -7.89
C MET A 142 -2.41 -19.10 -7.03
N HIS A 143 -2.38 -18.58 -5.81
CA HIS A 143 -1.30 -18.79 -4.83
C HIS A 143 -1.82 -19.58 -3.62
N VAL A 144 -0.95 -20.13 -2.77
CA VAL A 144 -1.41 -20.95 -1.63
C VAL A 144 -2.11 -20.07 -0.58
N ASP A 145 -1.61 -18.88 -0.28
CA ASP A 145 -2.29 -17.88 0.56
C ASP A 145 -3.69 -17.52 0.05
N GLU A 146 -3.86 -17.29 -1.26
CA GLU A 146 -5.17 -17.05 -1.89
C GLU A 146 -6.14 -18.24 -1.72
N PHE A 147 -5.64 -19.49 -1.87
CA PHE A 147 -6.44 -20.70 -1.66
C PHE A 147 -6.84 -20.91 -0.18
N ILE A 148 -5.98 -20.50 0.75
CA ILE A 148 -6.22 -20.59 2.19
C ILE A 148 -7.23 -19.52 2.65
N ASP A 149 -7.18 -18.31 2.09
CA ASP A 149 -8.22 -17.29 2.29
C ASP A 149 -9.59 -17.79 1.82
N GLU A 150 -9.67 -18.36 0.62
CA GLU A 150 -10.91 -18.96 0.11
C GLU A 150 -11.41 -20.11 1.01
N LEU A 151 -10.53 -20.96 1.53
CA LEU A 151 -10.93 -21.99 2.50
C LEU A 151 -11.51 -21.38 3.79
N LEU A 152 -10.87 -20.38 4.38
CA LEU A 152 -11.32 -19.81 5.66
C LEU A 152 -12.56 -18.93 5.52
N HIS A 153 -12.73 -18.21 4.41
CA HIS A 153 -13.76 -17.18 4.26
C HIS A 153 -14.91 -17.50 3.28
N ALA A 154 -14.77 -18.45 2.34
CA ALA A 154 -15.85 -18.76 1.39
C ALA A 154 -16.90 -19.75 1.94
N GLU A 155 -18.14 -19.66 1.45
CA GLU A 155 -19.19 -20.66 1.73
C GLU A 155 -19.01 -21.96 0.92
N ARG A 156 -18.25 -21.91 -0.18
CA ARG A 156 -17.98 -23.02 -1.09
C ARG A 156 -16.56 -22.96 -1.62
N MET A 157 -15.90 -24.12 -1.71
CA MET A 157 -14.60 -24.28 -2.36
C MET A 157 -14.55 -25.65 -3.05
N CYS A 158 -13.88 -25.73 -4.21
CA CYS A 158 -13.82 -26.93 -5.07
C CYS A 158 -15.21 -27.57 -5.31
N ASP A 159 -16.20 -26.72 -5.60
CA ASP A 159 -17.63 -27.06 -5.78
C ASP A 159 -18.35 -27.71 -4.58
N ILE A 160 -17.69 -27.90 -3.43
CA ILE A 160 -18.29 -28.42 -2.17
C ILE A 160 -18.79 -27.26 -1.30
N ILE A 161 -19.83 -27.48 -0.47
CA ILE A 161 -20.21 -26.55 0.63
C ILE A 161 -19.27 -26.76 1.81
N LEU A 162 -18.61 -25.70 2.27
CA LEU A 162 -17.77 -25.78 3.47
C LEU A 162 -18.62 -25.72 4.75
N PRO A 163 -18.30 -26.48 5.81
CA PRO A 163 -18.91 -26.31 7.12
C PRO A 163 -18.76 -24.88 7.64
N ARG A 164 -19.75 -24.37 8.37
CA ARG A 164 -19.68 -23.03 8.97
C ARG A 164 -18.62 -23.00 10.08
N LEU A 165 -17.67 -22.06 9.98
CA LEU A 165 -16.77 -21.72 11.07
C LEU A 165 -17.46 -20.73 12.02
N GLN A 166 -17.14 -20.82 13.31
CA GLN A 166 -17.35 -19.72 14.25
C GLN A 166 -16.35 -18.60 13.90
N LYS A 167 -16.81 -17.35 13.85
CA LYS A 167 -15.94 -16.20 13.54
C LYS A 167 -14.77 -16.15 14.54
N ARG A 168 -13.55 -15.92 14.04
CA ARG A 168 -12.32 -15.82 14.86
C ARG A 168 -12.48 -14.96 16.11
N GLN A 169 -13.05 -13.76 15.97
CA GLN A 169 -13.32 -12.82 17.07
C GLN A 169 -14.08 -13.47 18.24
N VAL A 170 -15.01 -14.40 17.97
CA VAL A 170 -15.83 -15.09 18.99
C VAL A 170 -15.14 -16.35 19.54
N LEU A 171 -13.92 -16.65 19.08
CA LEU A 171 -13.01 -17.63 19.66
C LEU A 171 -11.94 -16.92 20.50
N GLU A 172 -11.47 -15.74 20.03
CA GLU A 172 -10.61 -14.81 20.77
C GLU A 172 -11.32 -14.27 22.01
N GLU A 173 -12.56 -13.77 21.89
CA GLU A 173 -13.44 -13.37 23.02
C GLU A 173 -13.77 -14.51 24.00
N ALA A 174 -13.52 -15.76 23.60
CA ALA A 174 -13.82 -16.96 24.39
C ALA A 174 -12.56 -17.63 24.98
N GLU A 175 -11.37 -17.03 24.80
CA GLU A 175 -10.07 -17.59 25.22
C GLU A 175 -9.80 -19.01 24.65
N LEU A 176 -10.42 -19.33 23.49
CA LEU A 176 -10.27 -20.61 22.78
C LEU A 176 -9.24 -20.56 21.64
N LEU A 177 -8.75 -19.38 21.33
CA LEU A 177 -7.82 -19.09 20.25
C LEU A 177 -7.11 -17.78 20.59
N ASP A 178 -5.78 -17.78 20.54
CA ASP A 178 -4.98 -16.61 20.86
C ASP A 178 -5.26 -15.44 19.90
N ALA A 179 -4.98 -14.21 20.31
CA ALA A 179 -5.11 -13.05 19.43
C ALA A 179 -4.28 -13.27 18.16
N ARG A 180 -4.77 -12.84 16.99
CA ARG A 180 -4.06 -13.08 15.72
C ARG A 180 -2.75 -12.29 15.59
N ILE A 181 -1.68 -12.83 16.15
CA ILE A 181 -0.30 -12.51 15.77
C ILE A 181 -0.21 -12.67 14.25
N SER A 182 0.14 -11.58 13.57
CA SER A 182 0.48 -11.59 12.15
C SER A 182 1.87 -12.21 11.99
N ALA A 183 2.18 -12.81 10.85
CA ALA A 183 3.57 -13.24 10.58
C ALA A 183 4.59 -12.08 10.60
N LEU A 184 4.10 -10.84 10.49
CA LEU A 184 4.86 -9.58 10.66
C LEU A 184 5.13 -9.22 12.14
N GLU A 185 4.57 -9.98 13.08
CA GLU A 185 4.72 -9.86 14.53
C GLU A 185 5.48 -11.08 15.09
N GLU A 186 5.33 -12.29 14.53
CA GLU A 186 6.29 -13.40 14.75
C GLU A 186 7.72 -13.02 14.31
N ASP A 187 7.88 -12.36 13.14
CA ASP A 187 9.14 -11.74 12.66
C ASP A 187 9.69 -10.63 13.60
N LEU A 188 8.96 -10.22 14.66
CA LEU A 188 9.42 -9.28 15.69
C LEU A 188 9.71 -10.00 17.02
N ASP A 189 8.84 -10.90 17.46
CA ASP A 189 8.97 -11.62 18.73
C ASP A 189 10.19 -12.59 18.73
N GLU A 190 10.55 -13.18 17.58
CA GLU A 190 11.79 -13.97 17.43
C GLU A 190 13.07 -13.11 17.52
N VAL A 191 12.97 -11.79 17.31
CA VAL A 191 14.11 -10.85 17.46
C VAL A 191 14.21 -10.32 18.89
N GLU A 192 13.07 -9.97 19.50
CA GLU A 192 13.05 -9.52 20.91
C GLU A 192 13.54 -10.66 21.85
N THR A 193 13.37 -11.94 21.49
CA THR A 193 13.90 -13.08 22.26
C THR A 193 15.39 -13.40 22.00
N SER A 194 15.96 -13.11 20.82
CA SER A 194 17.41 -13.22 20.62
C SER A 194 18.18 -12.11 21.35
N ASP A 195 17.62 -10.90 21.40
CA ASP A 195 18.21 -9.77 22.10
C ASP A 195 18.25 -10.00 23.64
N GLU A 196 17.31 -10.76 24.22
CA GLU A 196 17.32 -11.12 25.65
C GLU A 196 18.38 -12.20 26.00
N GLU A 197 18.68 -13.16 25.12
CA GLU A 197 19.73 -14.16 25.39
C GLU A 197 21.15 -13.55 25.35
N ASP A 198 21.41 -12.58 24.45
CA ASP A 198 22.71 -11.89 24.37
C ASP A 198 22.97 -10.95 25.57
N GLU A 199 21.95 -10.43 26.27
CA GLU A 199 22.14 -9.56 27.47
C GLU A 199 22.53 -10.32 28.76
N GLU A 200 22.40 -11.65 28.81
CA GLU A 200 22.75 -12.43 30.01
C GLU A 200 24.25 -12.71 30.15
N GLU A 201 25.02 -12.89 29.05
CA GLU A 201 26.44 -13.29 29.12
C GLU A 201 27.43 -12.16 29.48
N GLU A 202 27.21 -10.90 29.08
CA GLU A 202 28.17 -9.78 29.31
C GLU A 202 28.03 -9.11 30.70
N LYS A 203 28.53 -9.76 31.78
CA LYS A 203 28.65 -9.13 33.11
C LYS A 203 30.04 -9.33 33.76
N PRO A 204 31.03 -8.44 33.51
CA PRO A 204 32.38 -8.56 34.07
C PRO A 204 32.46 -8.20 35.55
N GLU A 205 33.23 -8.97 36.33
CA GLU A 205 33.46 -8.72 37.75
C GLU A 205 34.15 -7.37 38.03
N ARG A 206 33.73 -6.67 39.10
CA ARG A 206 34.43 -5.48 39.62
C ARG A 206 35.01 -5.70 41.02
N VAL A 207 36.34 -5.65 41.08
CA VAL A 207 37.15 -5.79 42.30
C VAL A 207 36.86 -4.67 43.32
N GLN A 208 36.81 -5.03 44.60
CA GLN A 208 36.55 -4.11 45.71
C GLN A 208 37.77 -3.28 46.13
N THR A 209 37.55 -2.06 46.63
CA THR A 209 38.40 -1.40 47.65
C THR A 209 37.57 -0.33 48.41
N PRO A 210 37.91 0.04 49.67
CA PRO A 210 36.89 0.43 50.67
C PRO A 210 36.71 1.95 50.97
N GLU A 211 35.61 2.28 51.65
CA GLU A 211 35.31 3.62 52.21
C GLU A 211 36.24 4.08 53.35
N PRO A 212 36.36 5.41 53.55
CA PRO A 212 36.55 6.05 54.85
C PRO A 212 35.29 6.82 55.34
N HIS A 213 35.05 6.80 56.66
CA HIS A 213 33.78 7.19 57.29
C HIS A 213 33.90 8.47 58.17
N ARG A 214 32.84 9.32 58.19
CA ARG A 214 32.38 10.26 59.27
C ARG A 214 33.07 11.64 59.56
N ARG A 215 32.24 12.71 59.42
CA ARG A 215 31.98 13.87 60.34
C ARG A 215 33.11 14.78 60.90
N SER A 216 32.93 16.13 60.83
CA SER A 216 32.59 17.00 62.01
C SER A 216 32.83 18.55 61.89
N TYR A 217 31.74 19.34 61.84
CA TYR A 217 31.48 20.67 62.49
C TYR A 217 32.25 22.02 62.22
N ARG A 218 31.49 23.12 62.45
CA ARG A 218 31.81 24.57 62.68
C ARG A 218 32.09 25.43 61.42
N ASP A 219 31.40 26.55 61.15
CA ASP A 219 31.10 27.83 61.87
C ASP A 219 32.20 28.90 61.68
N MET A 220 31.96 30.19 61.37
CA MET A 220 30.72 30.98 61.09
C MET A 220 30.98 32.02 59.97
N ASP A 221 29.95 32.67 59.40
CA ASP A 221 29.56 34.07 59.74
C ASP A 221 28.37 34.64 58.92
N ARG A 222 27.61 35.61 59.46
CA ARG A 222 26.49 36.31 58.77
C ARG A 222 25.95 37.56 59.48
N PRO A 223 25.76 38.68 58.76
CA PRO A 223 24.66 39.62 59.01
C PRO A 223 23.82 39.91 57.74
N ARG A 224 22.54 39.55 57.68
CA ARG A 224 21.35 40.33 58.11
C ARG A 224 20.85 41.39 57.11
N ARG A 225 19.73 41.10 56.43
CA ARG A 225 18.41 41.74 56.67
C ARG A 225 17.27 41.02 55.94
N SER A 226 16.04 41.27 56.39
CA SER A 226 14.75 40.63 56.03
C SER A 226 13.62 41.66 56.28
N PRO A 227 12.30 41.36 56.15
CA PRO A 227 11.59 40.23 55.50
C PRO A 227 10.42 40.69 54.60
N SER A 228 9.52 39.77 54.23
CA SER A 228 8.25 39.96 53.50
C SER A 228 7.17 40.75 54.28
N PRO A 229 6.00 41.07 53.66
CA PRO A 229 4.81 40.28 54.02
C PRO A 229 3.78 40.02 52.89
N ARG A 230 2.93 39.00 53.09
CA ARG A 230 1.65 38.77 52.38
C ARG A 230 0.52 39.58 53.04
N TYR A 231 -0.59 39.84 52.34
CA TYR A 231 -1.91 40.05 52.99
C TYR A 231 -3.07 39.35 52.27
N ARG A 232 -4.25 39.29 52.92
CA ARG A 232 -5.35 38.33 52.64
C ARG A 232 -6.74 39.00 52.67
N ARG A 233 -7.61 38.66 51.69
CA ARG A 233 -9.10 38.78 51.72
C ARG A 233 -9.65 40.24 51.87
N SER A 234 -10.95 40.58 51.77
CA SER A 234 -12.20 39.77 51.72
C SER A 234 -13.40 40.48 51.04
N ARG A 235 -14.29 39.67 50.42
CA ARG A 235 -15.79 39.79 50.36
C ARG A 235 -16.49 40.98 49.67
N SER A 236 -17.73 40.71 49.27
CA SER A 236 -18.63 41.52 48.42
C SER A 236 -19.66 42.36 49.22
N PRO A 237 -20.47 43.22 48.54
CA PRO A 237 -21.92 42.93 48.54
C PRO A 237 -22.66 43.20 47.20
N ARG A 238 -23.97 42.89 47.17
CA ARG A 238 -24.90 43.00 46.02
C ARG A 238 -25.69 44.32 46.02
N ARG A 239 -26.08 44.82 44.83
CA ARG A 239 -27.48 45.19 44.41
C ARG A 239 -27.48 45.83 43.00
N ARG A 240 -28.56 46.01 42.20
CA ARG A 240 -29.89 45.38 41.92
C ARG A 240 -30.86 46.47 41.38
N SER A 241 -31.01 46.64 40.05
CA SER A 241 -32.15 47.30 39.35
C SER A 241 -31.84 47.44 37.85
N ARG A 242 -32.76 47.66 36.90
CA ARG A 242 -34.16 47.15 36.68
C ARG A 242 -34.44 47.23 35.15
N SER A 243 -35.41 46.48 34.63
CA SER A 243 -35.83 46.42 33.20
C SER A 243 -36.91 47.49 32.85
N PRO A 244 -37.70 47.49 31.72
CA PRO A 244 -37.75 46.62 30.50
C PRO A 244 -38.12 47.30 29.13
N LYS A 245 -38.13 46.52 28.01
CA LYS A 245 -39.06 46.52 26.81
C LYS A 245 -39.36 47.89 26.06
N ARG A 246 -39.40 48.03 24.72
CA ARG A 246 -40.22 47.28 23.70
C ARG A 246 -40.15 47.95 22.28
N ARG A 247 -40.59 47.21 21.24
CA ARG A 247 -41.21 47.63 19.93
C ARG A 247 -40.34 48.13 18.73
N SER A 248 -40.63 47.51 17.57
CA SER A 248 -40.45 47.90 16.16
C SER A 248 -41.50 48.97 15.71
N PRO A 249 -41.55 49.51 14.45
CA PRO A 249 -41.34 48.82 13.14
C PRO A 249 -40.76 49.62 11.94
N SER A 250 -40.58 48.92 10.80
CA SER A 250 -40.73 49.28 9.36
C SER A 250 -40.38 50.67 8.79
N PRO A 251 -39.99 50.72 7.50
CA PRO A 251 -40.99 51.15 6.49
C PRO A 251 -41.22 50.18 5.32
N ARG A 252 -42.35 50.40 4.63
CA ARG A 252 -42.73 49.88 3.29
C ARG A 252 -43.04 51.11 2.40
N ARG A 253 -43.39 50.84 1.12
CA ARG A 253 -43.95 51.75 0.09
C ARG A 253 -42.91 52.52 -0.72
N ASP A 254 -43.08 52.75 -2.03
CA ASP A 254 -44.08 52.30 -3.03
C ASP A 254 -43.31 52.17 -4.40
N ARG A 255 -43.82 51.71 -5.54
CA ARG A 255 -45.18 51.80 -6.11
C ARG A 255 -45.39 50.81 -7.27
N ASP A 256 -46.61 50.30 -7.46
CA ASP A 256 -47.00 49.46 -8.62
C ASP A 256 -47.12 50.22 -9.95
N ARG A 257 -46.85 49.53 -11.08
CA ARG A 257 -47.64 49.40 -12.32
C ARG A 257 -46.76 48.96 -13.52
N ASP A 258 -47.24 48.25 -14.53
CA ASP A 258 -48.63 47.86 -14.83
C ASP A 258 -48.77 46.42 -15.42
N ARG A 259 -50.01 45.93 -15.53
CA ARG A 259 -50.33 44.62 -16.12
C ARG A 259 -50.68 44.70 -17.61
N HIS A 260 -50.44 43.59 -18.34
CA HIS A 260 -51.31 42.92 -19.35
C HIS A 260 -50.52 42.37 -20.56
N ARG A 261 -50.99 41.40 -21.37
CA ARG A 261 -51.88 40.23 -21.19
C ARG A 261 -51.97 39.51 -22.56
N SER A 262 -51.47 38.28 -22.66
CA SER A 262 -51.81 37.26 -23.70
C SER A 262 -51.74 37.62 -25.21
N LYS A 263 -51.08 36.76 -26.00
CA LYS A 263 -51.72 35.88 -27.02
C LYS A 263 -50.69 35.20 -27.94
N SER A 264 -50.84 33.88 -28.15
CA SER A 264 -50.38 33.23 -29.39
C SER A 264 -51.32 33.58 -30.55
N PRO A 265 -50.88 33.51 -31.81
CA PRO A 265 -51.40 32.44 -32.67
C PRO A 265 -50.42 31.89 -33.74
N ARG A 266 -50.86 30.84 -34.46
CA ARG A 266 -50.12 30.08 -35.48
C ARG A 266 -50.30 30.62 -36.91
N ARG A 267 -49.30 30.39 -37.78
CA ARG A 267 -49.41 30.06 -39.24
C ARG A 267 -48.26 29.07 -39.57
N HIS A 268 -48.32 27.97 -40.34
CA HIS A 268 -48.95 27.62 -41.64
C HIS A 268 -48.36 28.38 -42.84
N ARG A 269 -48.03 27.79 -44.02
CA ARG A 269 -48.08 26.42 -44.62
C ARG A 269 -46.95 26.37 -45.69
N SER A 270 -46.40 25.23 -46.13
CA SER A 270 -46.90 24.30 -47.19
C SER A 270 -46.06 22.99 -47.18
N ARG A 271 -46.55 21.78 -47.46
CA ARG A 271 -47.33 21.19 -48.58
C ARG A 271 -46.52 20.88 -49.87
N SER A 272 -46.15 19.60 -50.00
CA SER A 272 -46.42 18.80 -51.21
C SER A 272 -47.00 17.44 -50.77
N ARG A 273 -47.51 16.63 -51.70
CA ARG A 273 -48.15 15.32 -51.48
C ARG A 273 -47.71 14.38 -52.58
N GLU A 274 -47.64 13.08 -52.28
CA GLU A 274 -48.36 12.13 -53.13
C GLU A 274 -48.91 10.93 -52.33
N ARG A 275 -49.73 10.11 -52.99
CA ARG A 275 -50.44 8.94 -52.44
C ARG A 275 -50.33 7.78 -53.41
N ARG A 276 -50.25 6.55 -52.90
CA ARG A 276 -50.93 5.36 -53.46
C ARG A 276 -51.18 4.33 -52.35
N HIS A 277 -52.00 3.32 -52.65
CA HIS A 277 -52.66 2.46 -51.65
C HIS A 277 -52.14 1.02 -51.66
N ARG A 278 -52.36 0.32 -50.52
CA ARG A 278 -53.17 -0.92 -50.37
C ARG A 278 -52.47 -2.15 -49.76
N SER A 279 -53.18 -2.75 -48.81
CA SER A 279 -53.29 -4.19 -48.46
C SER A 279 -52.11 -5.04 -47.95
N LYS A 280 -52.30 -5.48 -46.69
CA LYS A 280 -52.14 -6.84 -46.12
C LYS A 280 -50.74 -7.50 -46.01
N SER A 281 -50.56 -8.14 -44.85
CA SER A 281 -49.44 -8.99 -44.38
C SER A 281 -49.66 -10.48 -44.73
N PRO A 282 -48.75 -11.43 -44.35
CA PRO A 282 -47.35 -11.29 -43.88
C PRO A 282 -46.34 -12.14 -44.70
N GLY A 283 -45.03 -11.96 -44.48
CA GLY A 283 -43.95 -12.75 -45.11
C GLY A 283 -42.68 -12.83 -44.27
N HIS A 284 -41.85 -13.86 -44.49
CA HIS A 284 -40.75 -14.26 -43.60
C HIS A 284 -39.36 -13.66 -43.92
N HIS A 285 -38.52 -13.60 -42.89
CA HIS A 285 -37.05 -13.57 -42.86
C HIS A 285 -36.21 -12.34 -43.29
N ARG A 286 -35.20 -12.10 -42.43
CA ARG A 286 -33.83 -11.62 -42.67
C ARG A 286 -33.61 -10.39 -43.56
N SER A 287 -33.22 -9.29 -42.91
CA SER A 287 -32.22 -8.37 -43.44
C SER A 287 -31.35 -7.80 -42.31
N HIS A 288 -30.07 -7.52 -42.57
CA HIS A 288 -29.21 -6.78 -41.64
C HIS A 288 -29.78 -5.38 -41.37
N ARG A 289 -29.49 -4.81 -40.20
CA ARG A 289 -29.66 -3.37 -39.97
C ARG A 289 -28.43 -2.80 -39.27
N HIS A 290 -27.72 -1.93 -39.98
CA HIS A 290 -26.64 -1.13 -39.40
C HIS A 290 -27.14 -0.39 -38.16
N ARG A 291 -26.39 -0.46 -37.07
CA ARG A 291 -26.52 0.47 -35.94
C ARG A 291 -25.45 1.54 -36.10
N SER A 292 -25.90 2.75 -36.42
CA SER A 292 -25.05 3.92 -36.65
C SER A 292 -24.15 4.16 -35.44
N HIS A 293 -22.84 4.00 -35.62
CA HIS A 293 -21.86 4.43 -34.63
C HIS A 293 -21.78 5.95 -34.64
N SER A 294 -22.57 6.59 -33.79
CA SER A 294 -22.28 7.95 -33.34
C SER A 294 -20.96 7.90 -32.57
N LYS A 295 -19.84 8.16 -33.26
CA LYS A 295 -18.55 8.43 -32.61
C LYS A 295 -18.67 9.76 -31.85
N SER A 296 -19.19 9.68 -30.63
CA SER A 296 -18.69 10.52 -29.56
C SER A 296 -17.17 10.41 -29.57
N PRO A 297 -16.41 11.50 -29.44
CA PRO A 297 -14.97 11.37 -29.21
C PRO A 297 -14.80 10.63 -27.89
N GLU A 298 -14.22 9.43 -27.95
CA GLU A 298 -13.70 8.79 -26.76
C GLU A 298 -12.64 9.74 -26.20
N ARG A 299 -12.95 10.37 -25.05
CA ARG A 299 -11.89 10.94 -24.22
C ARG A 299 -10.98 9.77 -23.89
N MET A 300 -9.79 9.74 -24.47
CA MET A 300 -8.74 8.83 -24.01
C MET A 300 -8.60 9.07 -22.52
N SER A 301 -8.98 8.07 -21.71
CA SER A 301 -8.84 8.13 -20.27
C SER A 301 -7.36 8.14 -19.97
N MET A 302 -6.80 9.33 -19.79
CA MET A 302 -5.39 9.45 -19.38
C MET A 302 -5.29 8.85 -17.98
N ASN A 303 -4.62 7.71 -17.89
CA ASN A 303 -4.45 7.00 -16.63
C ASN A 303 -3.82 7.96 -15.61
N ASP A 304 -4.43 8.05 -14.44
CA ASP A 304 -3.95 8.75 -13.25
C ASP A 304 -2.90 7.93 -12.48
N PHE A 305 -2.42 6.83 -13.07
CA PHE A 305 -1.40 5.92 -12.55
C PHE A 305 -0.36 5.56 -13.61
N ALA A 306 0.88 5.40 -13.19
CA ALA A 306 1.89 4.62 -13.89
C ALA A 306 1.71 3.13 -13.56
N VAL A 307 2.22 2.24 -14.43
CA VAL A 307 2.28 0.79 -14.17
C VAL A 307 3.73 0.41 -13.94
N LEU A 308 4.01 -0.19 -12.79
CA LEU A 308 5.35 -0.68 -12.42
C LEU A 308 5.68 -1.98 -13.17
N SER A 309 6.97 -2.34 -13.19
CA SER A 309 7.45 -3.66 -13.68
C SER A 309 6.79 -4.85 -12.96
N THR A 310 6.32 -4.66 -11.72
CA THR A 310 5.53 -5.62 -10.94
C THR A 310 4.05 -5.70 -11.33
N GLY A 311 3.61 -4.96 -12.36
CA GLY A 311 2.21 -4.84 -12.77
C GLY A 311 1.34 -3.96 -11.86
N ARG A 312 1.87 -3.50 -10.72
CA ARG A 312 1.16 -2.64 -9.77
C ARG A 312 0.94 -1.24 -10.35
N LYS A 313 -0.21 -0.64 -10.00
CA LYS A 313 -0.55 0.74 -10.35
C LYS A 313 -0.03 1.70 -9.28
N MET A 314 0.79 2.68 -9.68
CA MET A 314 1.34 3.73 -8.82
C MET A 314 0.72 5.08 -9.22
N PRO A 315 -0.09 5.73 -8.38
CA PRO A 315 -0.73 7.00 -8.74
C PRO A 315 0.29 8.08 -9.12
N LEU A 316 0.04 8.77 -10.24
CA LEU A 316 0.93 9.77 -10.84
C LEU A 316 1.07 11.04 -9.98
N VAL A 317 0.18 11.27 -9.03
CA VAL A 317 0.32 12.34 -8.01
C VAL A 317 0.27 11.72 -6.62
N GLY A 318 1.31 11.98 -5.83
CA GLY A 318 1.37 11.62 -4.41
C GLY A 318 1.63 12.83 -3.51
N LEU A 319 1.44 12.68 -2.20
CA LEU A 319 1.82 13.69 -1.22
C LEU A 319 3.24 13.39 -0.69
N GLY A 320 4.20 14.27 -0.93
CA GLY A 320 5.50 14.21 -0.25
C GLY A 320 5.43 14.80 1.17
N THR A 321 6.08 14.17 2.15
CA THR A 321 5.99 14.58 3.57
C THR A 321 7.26 15.23 4.14
N TRP A 322 8.33 15.37 3.35
CA TRP A 322 9.58 16.02 3.79
C TRP A 322 9.36 17.47 4.26
N LYS A 323 9.85 17.83 5.46
CA LYS A 323 9.60 19.11 6.16
C LYS A 323 8.12 19.42 6.43
N SER A 324 7.26 18.41 6.51
CA SER A 324 5.95 18.56 7.15
C SER A 324 6.16 18.27 8.63
N GLU A 325 6.26 19.32 9.44
CA GLU A 325 6.64 19.20 10.86
C GLU A 325 5.66 18.33 11.65
N PRO A 326 6.13 17.70 12.75
CA PRO A 326 5.25 17.15 13.77
C PRO A 326 4.19 18.16 14.25
N GLY A 327 2.98 17.67 14.50
CA GLY A 327 1.76 18.44 14.75
C GLY A 327 1.06 18.94 13.47
N GLN A 328 1.63 18.71 12.27
CA GLN A 328 1.08 19.20 11.01
C GLN A 328 0.95 18.10 9.93
N VAL A 329 1.85 17.11 9.89
CA VAL A 329 1.83 16.10 8.83
C VAL A 329 0.58 15.21 8.89
N LYS A 330 0.13 14.81 10.10
CA LYS A 330 -1.07 13.98 10.29
C LYS A 330 -2.27 14.59 9.57
N GLN A 331 -2.55 15.86 9.83
CA GLN A 331 -3.70 16.56 9.26
C GLN A 331 -3.55 16.78 7.74
N ALA A 332 -2.34 16.99 7.24
CA ALA A 332 -2.07 17.11 5.81
C ALA A 332 -2.33 15.79 5.04
N VAL A 333 -1.91 14.64 5.61
CA VAL A 333 -2.18 13.31 5.06
C VAL A 333 -3.69 13.02 5.05
N ILE A 334 -4.40 13.32 6.15
CA ILE A 334 -5.87 13.20 6.24
C ILE A 334 -6.54 14.01 5.11
N TRP A 335 -6.17 15.28 4.93
CA TRP A 335 -6.73 16.12 3.87
C TRP A 335 -6.41 15.61 2.45
N ALA A 336 -5.22 15.07 2.22
CA ALA A 336 -4.84 14.48 0.95
C ALA A 336 -5.69 13.24 0.64
N LEU A 337 -5.78 12.28 1.56
CA LEU A 337 -6.57 11.06 1.41
C LEU A 337 -8.07 11.34 1.22
N GLN A 338 -8.62 12.32 1.97
CA GLN A 338 -9.99 12.81 1.79
C GLN A 338 -10.24 13.50 0.44
N THR A 339 -9.21 14.15 -0.13
CA THR A 339 -9.31 14.86 -1.42
C THR A 339 -9.04 13.95 -2.63
N GLY A 340 -8.73 12.67 -2.39
CA GLY A 340 -8.56 11.66 -3.44
C GLY A 340 -7.12 11.22 -3.71
N TYR A 341 -6.12 11.68 -2.94
CA TYR A 341 -4.78 11.11 -3.04
C TYR A 341 -4.81 9.64 -2.66
N ARG A 342 -4.06 8.82 -3.40
CA ARG A 342 -3.86 7.38 -3.13
C ARG A 342 -2.37 7.00 -3.16
N HIS A 343 -1.49 7.98 -3.05
CA HIS A 343 -0.04 7.80 -2.96
C HIS A 343 0.52 8.80 -1.92
N ILE A 344 1.27 8.29 -0.93
CA ILE A 344 1.99 9.08 0.07
C ILE A 344 3.47 8.68 0.02
N ASP A 345 4.37 9.66 0.06
CA ASP A 345 5.82 9.48 0.07
C ASP A 345 6.42 9.97 1.40
N CYS A 346 7.11 9.06 2.08
CA CYS A 346 7.65 9.15 3.42
C CYS A 346 9.17 8.83 3.44
N ALA A 347 9.83 9.00 4.58
CA ALA A 347 11.14 8.44 4.90
C ALA A 347 11.43 8.58 6.41
N PRO A 348 12.20 7.67 7.05
CA PRO A 348 12.52 7.77 8.48
C PRO A 348 13.27 9.05 8.84
N ILE A 349 14.15 9.51 7.94
CA ILE A 349 14.91 10.77 8.08
C ILE A 349 14.04 12.04 8.03
N TYR A 350 12.75 11.93 7.70
CA TYR A 350 11.80 13.05 7.81
C TYR A 350 11.26 13.19 9.25
N ALA A 351 11.56 12.23 10.14
CA ALA A 351 11.22 12.22 11.57
C ALA A 351 9.72 12.42 11.86
N ASN A 352 8.86 12.00 10.94
CA ASN A 352 7.42 12.29 10.98
C ASN A 352 6.52 11.11 10.56
N GLU A 353 7.07 9.91 10.36
CA GLU A 353 6.32 8.69 10.04
C GLU A 353 5.31 8.25 11.12
N PRO A 354 5.57 8.39 12.43
CA PRO A 354 4.57 8.20 13.49
C PRO A 354 3.22 8.87 13.24
N GLU A 355 3.22 10.17 12.91
CA GLU A 355 2.01 10.94 12.63
C GLU A 355 1.33 10.56 11.30
N ILE A 356 2.08 10.03 10.36
CA ILE A 356 1.55 9.47 9.11
C ILE A 356 0.87 8.11 9.41
N GLY A 357 1.47 7.30 10.29
CA GLY A 357 0.87 6.09 10.85
C GLY A 357 -0.45 6.37 11.58
N GLU A 358 -0.49 7.40 12.42
CA GLU A 358 -1.73 7.88 13.06
C GLU A 358 -2.78 8.34 12.04
N ALA A 359 -2.39 9.12 11.01
CA ALA A 359 -3.30 9.52 9.95
C ALA A 359 -3.91 8.31 9.23
N PHE A 360 -3.11 7.26 9.02
CA PHE A 360 -3.57 6.01 8.43
C PHE A 360 -4.52 5.24 9.37
N GLN A 361 -4.28 5.18 10.69
CA GLN A 361 -5.27 4.67 11.65
C GLN A 361 -6.57 5.45 11.59
N GLU A 362 -6.50 6.77 11.47
CA GLU A 362 -7.67 7.65 11.57
C GLU A 362 -8.63 7.45 10.39
N VAL A 363 -8.11 7.34 9.15
CA VAL A 363 -8.95 7.31 7.93
C VAL A 363 -8.99 5.99 7.16
N MET A 364 -8.14 4.99 7.47
CA MET A 364 -8.19 3.68 6.81
C MET A 364 -8.85 2.61 7.67
N GLY A 365 -9.58 1.70 7.04
CA GLY A 365 -10.21 0.55 7.69
C GLY A 365 -11.54 0.16 7.04
N PRO A 366 -12.11 -1.02 7.39
CA PRO A 366 -13.29 -1.57 6.73
C PRO A 366 -14.51 -0.61 6.72
N GLU A 367 -14.71 0.13 7.80
CA GLU A 367 -15.83 1.07 7.97
C GLU A 367 -15.54 2.48 7.44
N LYS A 368 -14.28 2.79 7.06
CA LYS A 368 -13.80 4.17 6.87
C LYS A 368 -13.74 4.63 5.40
N GLY A 369 -14.10 3.77 4.46
CA GLY A 369 -14.21 4.12 3.03
C GLY A 369 -12.88 4.31 2.27
N ILE A 370 -11.74 4.11 2.94
CA ILE A 370 -10.42 3.96 2.32
C ILE A 370 -9.82 2.67 2.86
N ARG A 371 -9.49 1.72 1.97
CA ARG A 371 -8.91 0.43 2.34
C ARG A 371 -7.39 0.46 2.18
N ARG A 372 -6.67 -0.48 2.80
CA ARG A 372 -5.20 -0.49 2.78
C ARG A 372 -4.64 -0.71 1.37
N GLU A 373 -5.30 -1.55 0.59
CA GLU A 373 -5.01 -1.88 -0.80
C GLU A 373 -5.29 -0.74 -1.79
N ASP A 374 -6.13 0.24 -1.41
CA ASP A 374 -6.40 1.42 -2.23
C ASP A 374 -5.23 2.43 -2.20
N VAL A 375 -4.28 2.31 -1.26
CA VAL A 375 -3.26 3.34 -1.00
C VAL A 375 -1.84 2.82 -1.19
N PHE A 376 -1.12 3.44 -2.13
CA PHE A 376 0.31 3.30 -2.32
C PHE A 376 1.06 4.10 -1.23
N VAL A 377 2.01 3.46 -0.56
CA VAL A 377 2.87 4.11 0.44
C VAL A 377 4.31 3.83 0.04
N THR A 378 5.10 4.89 -0.08
CA THR A 378 6.53 4.84 -0.39
C THR A 378 7.29 5.29 0.86
N SER A 379 8.27 4.50 1.31
CA SER A 379 9.29 4.98 2.26
C SER A 379 10.69 4.57 1.77
N LYS A 380 11.74 4.92 2.51
CA LYS A 380 13.13 4.93 2.03
C LYS A 380 14.08 4.42 3.11
N LEU A 381 14.96 3.48 2.75
CA LEU A 381 16.15 3.18 3.54
C LEU A 381 17.04 4.44 3.65
N TRP A 382 17.71 4.62 4.79
CA TRP A 382 18.57 5.79 5.03
C TRP A 382 20.06 5.45 4.97
N ASN A 383 20.88 6.44 4.61
CA ASN A 383 22.34 6.31 4.40
C ASN A 383 23.08 5.57 5.53
N THR A 384 22.69 5.75 6.79
CA THR A 384 23.34 5.12 7.95
C THR A 384 22.89 3.67 8.21
N LYS A 385 22.16 3.05 7.26
CA LYS A 385 21.57 1.71 7.37
C LYS A 385 21.75 0.90 6.07
N HIS A 386 22.89 1.09 5.42
CA HIS A 386 23.25 0.38 4.18
C HIS A 386 23.85 -1.02 4.39
N HIS A 387 24.28 -1.36 5.61
CA HIS A 387 24.83 -2.68 5.92
C HIS A 387 23.74 -3.75 5.75
N PRO A 388 24.02 -4.91 5.13
CA PRO A 388 22.99 -5.91 4.81
C PRO A 388 22.10 -6.31 6.00
N ASP A 389 22.66 -6.36 7.20
CA ASP A 389 21.96 -6.77 8.43
C ASP A 389 21.18 -5.61 9.06
N ASP A 390 21.50 -4.36 8.73
CA ASP A 390 20.77 -3.16 9.13
C ASP A 390 19.51 -2.90 8.29
N VAL A 391 19.46 -3.46 7.08
CA VAL A 391 18.42 -3.20 6.07
C VAL A 391 17.05 -3.68 6.53
N GLU A 392 16.97 -4.89 7.09
CA GLU A 392 15.70 -5.48 7.52
C GLU A 392 15.16 -4.87 8.83
N PRO A 393 15.94 -4.73 9.92
CA PRO A 393 15.53 -3.98 11.11
C PRO A 393 15.11 -2.55 10.79
N SER A 394 15.74 -1.90 9.81
CA SER A 394 15.33 -0.56 9.37
C SER A 394 14.00 -0.55 8.62
N LEU A 395 13.68 -1.57 7.83
CA LEU A 395 12.35 -1.72 7.23
C LEU A 395 11.31 -2.08 8.30
N LEU A 396 11.59 -3.05 9.17
CA LEU A 396 10.71 -3.44 10.27
C LEU A 396 10.41 -2.23 11.15
N LYS A 397 11.43 -1.45 11.54
CA LYS A 397 11.23 -0.16 12.20
C LYS A 397 10.45 0.85 11.37
N THR A 398 10.58 0.90 10.05
CA THR A 398 9.75 1.81 9.21
C THR A 398 8.28 1.37 9.17
N LEU A 399 8.02 0.06 9.15
CA LEU A 399 6.68 -0.53 9.25
C LEU A 399 6.10 -0.33 10.66
N LYS A 400 6.93 -0.45 11.71
CA LYS A 400 6.64 -0.14 13.12
C LYS A 400 6.39 1.36 13.28
N ASP A 401 7.28 2.28 12.92
CA ASP A 401 7.06 3.74 13.02
C ASP A 401 5.85 4.25 12.22
N LEU A 402 5.37 3.53 11.21
CA LEU A 402 4.02 3.70 10.71
C LEU A 402 2.97 3.06 11.67
N LYS A 403 3.13 3.19 13.02
CA LYS A 403 2.38 2.75 14.24
C LYS A 403 3.08 1.70 15.19
N LEU A 404 4.01 1.94 16.13
CA LEU A 404 5.01 2.99 16.46
C LEU A 404 6.21 2.26 17.14
N GLU A 405 7.48 2.72 17.06
CA GLU A 405 8.51 2.73 18.16
C GLU A 405 9.96 3.00 17.66
N ARG A 406 10.80 3.56 18.54
CA ARG A 406 11.97 4.38 18.15
C ARG A 406 13.35 3.69 18.17
N GLY A 407 14.30 4.36 17.49
CA GLY A 407 15.71 3.99 17.29
C GLY A 407 16.40 5.15 16.55
N ASP A 408 17.67 5.42 16.87
CA ASP A 408 18.22 6.78 16.87
C ASP A 408 18.57 7.44 15.53
N THR A 409 18.60 8.79 15.55
CA THR A 409 19.01 9.64 14.43
C THR A 409 20.22 10.50 14.79
N SER A 410 21.41 10.08 14.36
CA SER A 410 22.59 10.92 14.31
C SER A 410 23.26 10.82 12.93
N PHE A 411 23.70 11.96 12.40
CA PHE A 411 24.68 11.98 11.32
C PHE A 411 26.05 11.79 11.98
N PRO A 412 26.75 10.64 11.80
CA PRO A 412 28.05 10.44 12.40
C PRO A 412 29.06 11.43 11.79
N ARG A 413 29.90 12.03 12.63
CA ARG A 413 30.86 13.06 12.23
C ARG A 413 32.25 12.76 12.75
N LYS A 414 33.25 13.24 12.00
CA LYS A 414 34.65 13.28 12.44
C LYS A 414 34.89 14.52 13.33
N GLU A 415 36.05 14.57 13.96
CA GLU A 415 36.49 15.71 14.79
C GLU A 415 36.57 17.04 14.01
N ASP A 416 36.81 16.98 12.69
CA ASP A 416 36.80 18.12 11.77
C ASP A 416 35.37 18.62 11.41
N GLY A 417 34.33 17.95 11.91
CA GLY A 417 32.92 18.29 11.66
C GLY A 417 32.34 17.79 10.34
N THR A 418 33.14 17.18 9.46
CA THR A 418 32.69 16.47 8.26
C THR A 418 31.98 15.17 8.61
N LEU A 419 31.27 14.56 7.66
CA LEU A 419 30.62 13.27 7.88
C LEU A 419 31.63 12.12 7.96
N LEU A 420 31.31 11.16 8.83
CA LEU A 420 31.76 9.79 8.66
C LEU A 420 30.93 9.15 7.54
N TYR A 421 31.60 8.43 6.67
CA TYR A 421 31.02 7.64 5.59
C TYR A 421 31.39 6.16 5.82
N ASP A 422 30.62 5.27 5.22
CA ASP A 422 30.88 3.83 5.20
C ASP A 422 31.06 3.38 3.73
N ASP A 423 31.92 2.39 3.48
CA ASP A 423 32.37 1.98 2.14
C ASP A 423 31.58 0.76 1.62
N ILE A 424 30.31 0.65 2.03
CA ILE A 424 29.41 -0.45 1.68
C ILE A 424 28.90 -0.24 0.24
N ASP A 425 29.30 -1.13 -0.66
CA ASP A 425 28.79 -1.18 -2.03
C ASP A 425 27.25 -1.34 -2.00
N TYR A 426 26.55 -0.43 -2.68
CA TYR A 426 25.09 -0.41 -2.77
C TYR A 426 24.47 -1.69 -3.37
N LYS A 427 25.25 -2.55 -4.03
CA LYS A 427 24.81 -3.88 -4.50
C LYS A 427 24.65 -4.88 -3.34
N LEU A 428 25.41 -4.74 -2.25
CA LEU A 428 25.20 -5.53 -1.03
C LEU A 428 23.90 -5.11 -0.33
N THR A 429 23.68 -3.79 -0.22
CA THR A 429 22.40 -3.23 0.25
C THR A 429 21.23 -3.69 -0.65
N TRP A 430 21.43 -3.74 -1.97
CA TRP A 430 20.40 -4.22 -2.91
C TRP A 430 20.06 -5.69 -2.71
N ALA A 431 21.06 -6.56 -2.57
CA ALA A 431 20.84 -7.98 -2.30
C ALA A 431 20.06 -8.22 -0.99
N ALA A 432 20.27 -7.39 0.04
CA ALA A 432 19.44 -7.40 1.25
C ALA A 432 18.01 -6.89 0.96
N MET A 433 17.83 -5.80 0.22
CA MET A 433 16.52 -5.27 -0.19
C MET A 433 15.71 -6.28 -1.03
N GLU A 434 16.34 -7.18 -1.79
CA GLU A 434 15.65 -8.26 -2.51
C GLU A 434 15.04 -9.30 -1.56
N LYS A 435 15.69 -9.61 -0.42
CA LYS A 435 15.14 -10.51 0.62
C LYS A 435 13.81 -10.00 1.17
N LEU A 436 13.68 -8.68 1.37
CA LEU A 436 12.47 -8.03 1.90
C LEU A 436 11.25 -8.20 0.98
N VAL A 437 11.47 -8.39 -0.33
CA VAL A 437 10.42 -8.75 -1.29
C VAL A 437 10.09 -10.24 -1.20
N GLY A 438 11.09 -11.09 -0.95
CA GLY A 438 10.94 -12.53 -0.70
C GLY A 438 10.10 -12.83 0.54
N LYS A 439 10.39 -12.17 1.67
CA LYS A 439 9.55 -12.17 2.89
C LYS A 439 8.20 -11.45 2.70
N GLY A 440 7.98 -10.79 1.57
CA GLY A 440 6.74 -10.07 1.27
C GLY A 440 6.54 -8.74 1.99
N LEU A 441 7.42 -8.35 2.92
CA LEU A 441 7.38 -7.10 3.70
C LEU A 441 7.20 -5.87 2.79
N VAL A 442 7.86 -5.86 1.64
CA VAL A 442 7.67 -4.85 0.57
C VAL A 442 7.14 -5.48 -0.71
N ARG A 443 6.26 -4.75 -1.41
CA ARG A 443 5.61 -5.21 -2.65
C ARG A 443 6.29 -4.74 -3.94
N ALA A 444 7.32 -3.90 -3.81
CA ALA A 444 8.24 -3.44 -4.86
C ALA A 444 9.44 -2.72 -4.21
N ILE A 445 10.60 -2.76 -4.86
CA ILE A 445 11.81 -2.02 -4.46
C ILE A 445 12.28 -1.10 -5.59
N GLY A 446 13.10 -0.10 -5.27
CA GLY A 446 13.52 0.95 -6.20
C GLY A 446 14.67 1.79 -5.66
N LEU A 447 15.13 2.74 -6.48
CA LEU A 447 16.33 3.54 -6.25
C LEU A 447 15.96 5.01 -6.00
N SER A 448 16.80 5.74 -5.27
CA SER A 448 16.62 7.18 -5.02
C SER A 448 17.95 7.90 -5.16
N ASN A 449 17.98 8.97 -5.97
CA ASN A 449 19.19 9.71 -6.36
C ASN A 449 20.25 8.93 -7.17
N PHE A 450 19.98 7.73 -7.67
CA PHE A 450 20.93 6.99 -8.51
C PHE A 450 21.04 7.61 -9.91
N ASN A 451 22.25 7.61 -10.48
CA ASN A 451 22.49 7.99 -11.88
C ASN A 451 22.44 6.79 -12.83
N SER A 452 22.53 7.04 -14.14
CA SER A 452 22.47 6.03 -15.20
C SER A 452 23.46 4.87 -15.01
N ARG A 453 24.72 5.17 -14.67
CA ARG A 453 25.76 4.15 -14.40
C ARG A 453 25.43 3.29 -13.19
N GLN A 454 24.93 3.89 -12.11
CA GLN A 454 24.57 3.16 -10.88
C GLN A 454 23.30 2.30 -11.08
N ILE A 455 22.36 2.75 -11.90
CA ILE A 455 21.18 1.96 -12.33
C ILE A 455 21.62 0.72 -13.10
N ASP A 456 22.58 0.87 -14.02
CA ASP A 456 23.11 -0.25 -14.82
C ASP A 456 23.91 -1.25 -13.98
N ASP A 457 24.70 -0.76 -13.01
CA ASP A 457 25.45 -1.60 -12.07
C ASP A 457 24.51 -2.43 -11.18
N ILE A 458 23.42 -1.84 -10.65
CA ILE A 458 22.34 -2.57 -9.96
C ILE A 458 21.69 -3.60 -10.91
N LEU A 459 21.31 -3.20 -12.12
CA LEU A 459 20.65 -4.09 -13.10
C LEU A 459 21.55 -5.24 -13.58
N SER A 460 22.87 -5.16 -13.38
CA SER A 460 23.81 -6.24 -13.68
C SER A 460 23.77 -7.39 -12.67
N VAL A 461 23.32 -7.14 -11.43
CA VAL A 461 23.27 -8.13 -10.34
C VAL A 461 21.85 -8.43 -9.83
N ALA A 462 20.87 -7.58 -10.11
CA ALA A 462 19.53 -7.67 -9.53
C ALA A 462 18.72 -8.89 -10.01
N SER A 463 18.31 -9.74 -9.07
CA SER A 463 17.31 -10.81 -9.29
C SER A 463 15.91 -10.22 -9.43
N ILE A 464 15.64 -9.13 -8.71
CA ILE A 464 14.39 -8.37 -8.70
C ILE A 464 14.70 -6.96 -9.19
N LYS A 465 14.30 -6.64 -10.41
CA LYS A 465 14.63 -5.34 -11.01
C LYS A 465 14.03 -4.16 -10.22
N PRO A 466 14.76 -3.04 -10.04
CA PRO A 466 14.19 -1.82 -9.49
C PRO A 466 12.95 -1.40 -10.30
N SER A 467 11.86 -1.10 -9.59
CA SER A 467 10.57 -0.71 -10.19
C SER A 467 10.48 0.81 -10.42
N VAL A 468 11.18 1.60 -9.61
CA VAL A 468 11.10 3.05 -9.55
C VAL A 468 12.49 3.66 -9.40
N LEU A 469 12.71 4.82 -10.03
CA LEU A 469 13.77 5.77 -9.67
C LEU A 469 13.15 7.06 -9.13
N GLN A 470 13.53 7.50 -7.93
CA GLN A 470 13.14 8.79 -7.38
C GLN A 470 14.29 9.81 -7.49
N VAL A 471 14.07 10.94 -8.16
CA VAL A 471 15.09 11.98 -8.40
C VAL A 471 14.48 13.38 -8.38
N GLU A 472 15.32 14.40 -8.18
CA GLU A 472 14.91 15.79 -8.39
C GLU A 472 14.50 15.96 -9.86
N SER A 473 13.28 16.40 -10.14
CA SER A 473 12.88 16.71 -11.52
C SER A 473 11.80 17.78 -11.58
N HIS A 474 12.06 18.80 -12.38
CA HIS A 474 11.23 19.97 -12.62
C HIS A 474 11.73 20.67 -13.89
N PRO A 475 11.05 21.69 -14.45
CA PRO A 475 11.42 22.28 -15.73
C PRO A 475 12.89 22.73 -15.87
N TYR A 476 13.54 23.25 -14.81
CA TYR A 476 14.96 23.64 -14.89
C TYR A 476 15.92 22.43 -14.85
N LEU A 477 15.47 21.27 -14.37
CA LEU A 477 16.21 19.99 -14.29
C LEU A 477 15.32 18.87 -14.84
N ALA A 478 15.14 18.86 -16.16
CA ALA A 478 14.06 18.09 -16.79
C ALA A 478 14.31 16.58 -16.87
N GLN A 479 15.54 16.12 -16.59
CA GLN A 479 15.95 14.70 -16.63
C GLN A 479 15.51 14.02 -17.93
N VAL A 480 15.82 14.58 -19.12
CA VAL A 480 15.28 14.05 -20.39
C VAL A 480 15.93 12.70 -20.71
N GLU A 481 17.23 12.64 -20.51
CA GLU A 481 18.18 11.56 -20.78
C GLU A 481 18.01 10.45 -19.74
N LEU A 482 18.01 10.80 -18.44
CA LEU A 482 17.78 9.84 -17.35
C LEU A 482 16.36 9.25 -17.39
N LEU A 483 15.34 10.03 -17.78
CA LEU A 483 13.98 9.51 -18.00
C LEU A 483 13.91 8.53 -19.18
N ALA A 484 14.65 8.79 -20.27
CA ALA A 484 14.76 7.85 -21.38
C ALA A 484 15.46 6.55 -20.92
N HIS A 485 16.60 6.69 -20.26
CA HIS A 485 17.38 5.57 -19.71
C HIS A 485 16.53 4.67 -18.78
N CYS A 486 15.72 5.26 -17.88
CA CYS A 486 14.76 4.53 -17.05
C CYS A 486 13.69 3.80 -17.86
N ARG A 487 13.07 4.46 -18.85
CA ARG A 487 12.01 3.87 -19.68
C ARG A 487 12.52 2.65 -20.45
N ASP A 488 13.70 2.75 -21.05
CA ASP A 488 14.33 1.65 -21.82
C ASP A 488 14.61 0.41 -20.95
N ARG A 489 14.66 0.58 -19.63
CA ARG A 489 14.88 -0.48 -18.62
C ARG A 489 13.61 -0.90 -17.87
N GLY A 490 12.49 -0.24 -18.11
CA GLY A 490 11.20 -0.50 -17.46
C GLY A 490 11.03 0.12 -16.06
N LEU A 491 11.84 1.12 -15.70
CA LEU A 491 11.72 1.86 -14.44
C LEU A 491 10.75 3.05 -14.60
N VAL A 492 9.87 3.24 -13.63
CA VAL A 492 9.04 4.46 -13.52
C VAL A 492 9.83 5.56 -12.79
N MET A 493 9.89 6.77 -13.36
CA MET A 493 10.52 7.90 -12.68
C MET A 493 9.53 8.63 -11.76
N THR A 494 9.97 8.95 -10.54
CA THR A 494 9.27 9.78 -9.57
C THR A 494 10.04 11.08 -9.32
N ALA A 495 9.40 12.22 -9.58
CA ALA A 495 9.94 13.56 -9.38
C ALA A 495 9.73 14.04 -7.93
N TYR A 496 10.83 14.11 -7.15
CA TYR A 496 10.85 14.90 -5.92
C TYR A 496 11.18 16.37 -6.20
N SER A 497 10.86 17.25 -5.25
CA SER A 497 10.95 18.72 -5.40
C SER A 497 10.34 19.28 -6.70
N PRO A 498 9.18 18.78 -7.20
CA PRO A 498 8.66 19.16 -8.51
C PRO A 498 8.33 20.65 -8.62
N LEU A 499 8.09 21.34 -7.49
CA LEU A 499 7.82 22.77 -7.42
C LEU A 499 9.06 23.62 -7.06
N GLY A 500 10.27 23.06 -7.17
CA GLY A 500 11.55 23.75 -6.95
C GLY A 500 11.88 24.08 -5.49
N SER A 501 11.34 23.31 -4.53
CA SER A 501 11.45 23.44 -3.06
C SER A 501 11.73 24.88 -2.58
N PRO A 502 10.77 25.81 -2.72
CA PRO A 502 10.93 27.21 -2.29
C PRO A 502 11.09 27.36 -0.77
N ASP A 503 10.84 26.29 0.00
CA ASP A 503 10.99 26.16 1.45
C ASP A 503 12.35 25.53 1.87
N ARG A 504 13.39 25.56 1.02
CA ARG A 504 14.75 25.09 1.41
C ARG A 504 15.45 26.12 2.31
N ALA A 505 16.06 25.63 3.40
CA ALA A 505 16.72 26.48 4.39
C ALA A 505 17.97 27.20 3.84
N TRP A 506 18.63 26.60 2.84
CA TRP A 506 19.82 27.12 2.17
C TRP A 506 19.52 27.92 0.88
N LYS A 507 18.29 28.45 0.72
CA LYS A 507 17.92 29.20 -0.49
C LYS A 507 18.77 30.47 -0.61
N HIS A 508 19.55 30.61 -1.69
CA HIS A 508 20.21 31.89 -1.98
C HIS A 508 19.17 32.90 -2.51
N PRO A 509 19.22 34.20 -2.14
CA PRO A 509 18.21 35.18 -2.57
C PRO A 509 18.11 35.34 -4.09
N GLU A 510 19.22 35.09 -4.80
CA GLU A 510 19.36 35.20 -6.26
C GLU A 510 18.90 33.94 -7.02
N GLU A 511 18.51 32.86 -6.33
CA GLU A 511 18.08 31.63 -7.00
C GLU A 511 16.75 31.82 -7.76
N PRO A 512 16.65 31.33 -9.01
CA PRO A 512 15.43 31.46 -9.80
C PRO A 512 14.26 30.73 -9.13
N VAL A 513 13.12 31.42 -9.00
CA VAL A 513 11.89 30.84 -8.44
C VAL A 513 11.06 30.23 -9.56
N LEU A 514 11.07 28.90 -9.64
CA LEU A 514 10.35 28.13 -10.67
C LEU A 514 8.85 28.46 -10.79
N LEU A 515 8.19 28.78 -9.67
CA LEU A 515 6.76 29.14 -9.65
C LEU A 515 6.45 30.53 -10.22
N GLU A 516 7.48 31.36 -10.44
CA GLU A 516 7.39 32.73 -10.97
C GLU A 516 7.89 32.84 -12.42
N GLU A 517 8.33 31.73 -13.01
CA GLU A 517 8.83 31.63 -14.39
C GLU A 517 7.79 32.13 -15.42
N PRO A 518 8.08 33.21 -16.19
CA PRO A 518 7.11 33.83 -17.09
C PRO A 518 6.44 32.89 -18.10
N ALA A 519 7.16 31.87 -18.60
CA ALA A 519 6.58 30.87 -19.49
C ALA A 519 5.49 30.03 -18.78
N ILE A 520 5.74 29.62 -17.53
CA ILE A 520 4.81 28.83 -16.72
C ILE A 520 3.62 29.70 -16.28
N ALA A 521 3.86 30.97 -15.94
CA ALA A 521 2.79 31.94 -15.63
C ALA A 521 1.86 32.22 -16.83
N ALA A 522 2.40 32.26 -18.05
CA ALA A 522 1.61 32.40 -19.27
C ALA A 522 0.69 31.18 -19.51
N LEU A 523 1.21 29.96 -19.33
CA LEU A 523 0.43 28.71 -19.43
C LEU A 523 -0.62 28.61 -18.33
N ALA A 524 -0.29 28.97 -17.09
CA ALA A 524 -1.21 29.04 -15.96
C ALA A 524 -2.42 29.93 -16.29
N LYS A 525 -2.16 31.11 -16.88
CA LYS A 525 -3.20 32.03 -17.37
C LYS A 525 -4.00 31.45 -18.54
N LYS A 526 -3.37 30.77 -19.52
CA LYS A 526 -4.08 30.12 -20.65
C LYS A 526 -5.09 29.08 -20.17
N TYR A 527 -4.69 28.22 -19.23
CA TYR A 527 -5.50 27.10 -18.77
C TYR A 527 -6.44 27.42 -17.60
N ASN A 528 -6.40 28.63 -17.04
CA ASN A 528 -7.06 29.01 -15.79
C ASN A 528 -6.69 28.02 -14.65
N LYS A 529 -5.38 27.82 -14.50
CA LYS A 529 -4.72 26.92 -13.54
C LYS A 529 -3.60 27.69 -12.82
N THR A 530 -3.02 27.14 -11.77
CA THR A 530 -1.86 27.74 -11.09
C THR A 530 -0.52 27.27 -11.69
N PRO A 531 0.59 28.01 -11.51
CA PRO A 531 1.91 27.56 -11.95
C PRO A 531 2.29 26.17 -11.42
N ALA A 532 1.90 25.84 -10.18
CA ALA A 532 2.09 24.52 -9.61
C ALA A 532 1.35 23.43 -10.41
N GLN A 533 0.08 23.66 -10.75
CA GLN A 533 -0.70 22.73 -11.58
C GLN A 533 -0.09 22.54 -12.98
N ILE A 534 0.46 23.58 -13.61
CA ILE A 534 1.15 23.46 -14.91
C ILE A 534 2.37 22.54 -14.79
N ILE A 535 3.21 22.73 -13.76
CA ILE A 535 4.44 21.93 -13.56
C ILE A 535 4.11 20.46 -13.23
N ILE A 536 3.15 20.24 -12.34
CA ILE A 536 2.67 18.90 -11.98
C ILE A 536 2.08 18.21 -13.22
N ARG A 537 1.27 18.92 -14.02
CA ARG A 537 0.69 18.41 -15.28
C ARG A 537 1.75 18.05 -16.32
N TRP A 538 2.81 18.85 -16.45
CA TRP A 538 3.92 18.56 -17.34
C TRP A 538 4.67 17.28 -16.93
N GLN A 539 4.85 17.02 -15.63
CA GLN A 539 5.40 15.72 -15.18
C GLN A 539 4.43 14.56 -15.50
N THR A 540 3.15 14.66 -15.14
CA THR A 540 2.20 13.55 -15.36
C THR A 540 1.98 13.26 -16.85
N GLN A 541 2.01 14.27 -17.73
CA GLN A 541 1.99 14.07 -19.19
C GLN A 541 3.26 13.41 -19.75
N ARG A 542 4.41 13.50 -19.06
CA ARG A 542 5.63 12.74 -19.38
C ARG A 542 5.61 11.32 -18.79
N GLY A 543 4.53 10.91 -18.12
CA GLY A 543 4.44 9.63 -17.40
C GLY A 543 5.29 9.59 -16.14
N VAL A 544 5.71 10.76 -15.62
CA VAL A 544 6.53 10.89 -14.42
C VAL A 544 5.59 11.05 -13.22
N VAL A 545 5.73 10.16 -12.23
CA VAL A 545 5.03 10.29 -10.95
C VAL A 545 5.58 11.53 -10.24
N THR A 546 4.75 12.33 -9.57
CA THR A 546 5.17 13.58 -8.95
C THR A 546 4.63 13.70 -7.53
N ILE A 547 5.49 14.09 -6.59
CA ILE A 547 5.21 14.09 -5.14
C ILE A 547 5.32 15.50 -4.52
N PRO A 548 4.47 16.46 -4.91
CA PRO A 548 4.50 17.82 -4.36
C PRO A 548 4.10 17.86 -2.89
N LYS A 549 5.04 18.22 -2.01
CA LYS A 549 4.80 18.43 -0.58
C LYS A 549 3.92 19.66 -0.31
N SER A 550 2.90 19.50 0.52
CA SER A 550 2.19 20.63 1.12
C SER A 550 1.49 20.26 2.42
N ILE A 551 1.47 21.20 3.37
CA ILE A 551 0.63 21.18 4.58
C ILE A 551 -0.59 22.11 4.46
N THR A 552 -0.75 22.81 3.33
CA THR A 552 -1.84 23.78 3.14
C THR A 552 -3.02 23.11 2.44
N GLN A 553 -4.15 22.93 3.13
CA GLN A 553 -5.34 22.20 2.62
C GLN A 553 -5.76 22.62 1.18
N SER A 554 -5.77 23.93 0.89
CA SER A 554 -6.11 24.44 -0.45
C SER A 554 -5.10 23.99 -1.52
N ARG A 555 -3.80 24.07 -1.23
CA ARG A 555 -2.73 23.64 -2.15
C ARG A 555 -2.71 22.12 -2.34
N ILE A 556 -2.96 21.34 -1.28
CA ILE A 556 -3.12 19.87 -1.39
C ILE A 556 -4.24 19.55 -2.40
N LYS A 557 -5.39 20.21 -2.27
CA LYS A 557 -6.53 20.06 -3.18
C LYS A 557 -6.25 20.56 -4.60
N GLU A 558 -5.52 21.65 -4.74
CA GLU A 558 -5.13 22.23 -6.03
C GLU A 558 -4.17 21.32 -6.80
N ASN A 559 -3.16 20.77 -6.12
CA ASN A 559 -2.08 19.97 -6.72
C ASN A 559 -2.55 18.67 -7.40
N ILE A 560 -3.65 18.06 -6.96
CA ILE A 560 -4.22 16.85 -7.58
C ILE A 560 -5.20 17.16 -8.73
N GLN A 561 -5.62 18.43 -8.90
CA GLN A 561 -6.53 18.86 -9.98
C GLN A 561 -5.77 19.11 -11.29
N VAL A 562 -5.11 18.06 -11.78
CA VAL A 562 -4.21 18.05 -12.95
C VAL A 562 -4.57 16.98 -13.98
N PHE A 563 -5.77 16.39 -13.90
CA PHE A 563 -6.26 15.37 -14.84
C PHE A 563 -7.46 15.85 -15.67
N ASP A 564 -7.90 17.10 -15.48
CA ASP A 564 -9.03 17.75 -16.14
C ASP A 564 -8.66 18.68 -17.31
N PHE A 565 -7.35 18.91 -17.53
CA PHE A 565 -6.81 19.68 -18.66
C PHE A 565 -5.63 18.96 -19.33
N THR A 566 -5.09 19.52 -20.41
CA THR A 566 -3.92 18.98 -21.14
C THR A 566 -3.15 20.12 -21.80
N LEU A 567 -1.83 20.11 -21.65
CA LEU A 567 -0.86 20.97 -22.34
C LEU A 567 -0.62 20.42 -23.75
N GLU A 568 -0.56 21.31 -24.75
CA GLU A 568 -0.30 20.93 -26.14
C GLU A 568 1.17 20.47 -26.34
N PRO A 569 1.49 19.75 -27.43
CA PRO A 569 2.86 19.27 -27.68
C PRO A 569 3.91 20.38 -27.67
N GLU A 570 3.60 21.54 -28.25
CA GLU A 570 4.47 22.72 -28.31
C GLU A 570 4.71 23.31 -26.91
N GLU A 571 3.74 23.22 -26.01
CA GLU A 571 3.82 23.73 -24.63
C GLU A 571 4.57 22.75 -23.73
N MET A 572 4.38 21.46 -23.94
CA MET A 572 5.21 20.41 -23.35
C MET A 572 6.69 20.59 -23.75
N SER A 573 6.95 20.93 -25.01
CA SER A 573 8.30 21.31 -25.48
C SER A 573 8.78 22.61 -24.85
N GLN A 574 7.96 23.67 -24.80
CA GLN A 574 8.30 24.97 -24.18
C GLN A 574 8.71 24.82 -22.71
N VAL A 575 7.96 24.05 -21.93
CA VAL A 575 8.28 23.80 -20.51
C VAL A 575 9.54 22.93 -20.37
N THR A 576 9.77 21.98 -21.28
CA THR A 576 11.00 21.17 -21.28
C THR A 576 12.24 22.00 -21.66
N ALA A 577 12.08 22.99 -22.55
CA ALA A 577 13.14 23.92 -22.97
C ALA A 577 13.58 24.93 -21.88
N LEU A 578 12.93 24.93 -20.71
CA LEU A 578 13.41 25.65 -19.52
C LEU A 578 14.60 24.95 -18.83
N HIS A 579 14.99 23.76 -19.29
CA HIS A 579 16.10 23.01 -18.72
C HIS A 579 17.44 23.74 -18.85
N ARG A 580 18.20 23.76 -17.74
CA ARG A 580 19.49 24.45 -17.61
C ARG A 580 20.40 23.83 -16.53
N GLY A 581 20.28 22.52 -16.30
CA GLY A 581 21.05 21.79 -15.28
C GLY A 581 20.84 22.22 -13.82
N TRP A 582 19.84 23.04 -13.50
CA TRP A 582 19.74 23.69 -12.17
C TRP A 582 19.18 22.74 -11.10
N ARG A 583 20.04 22.27 -10.20
CA ARG A 583 19.68 21.39 -9.07
C ARG A 583 19.56 22.19 -7.76
N TYR A 584 18.41 22.12 -7.10
CA TYR A 584 18.16 22.78 -5.81
C TYR A 584 18.55 21.92 -4.59
N ILE A 585 18.47 20.60 -4.72
CA ILE A 585 18.71 19.64 -3.63
C ILE A 585 20.10 19.03 -3.79
N VAL A 586 21.10 19.83 -3.43
CA VAL A 586 22.47 19.37 -3.15
C VAL A 586 22.66 19.39 -1.62
N PRO A 587 23.08 18.29 -0.98
CA PRO A 587 23.47 18.33 0.42
C PRO A 587 24.71 19.22 0.59
N THR A 588 24.60 20.24 1.45
CA THR A 588 25.69 21.20 1.72
C THR A 588 26.09 21.23 3.18
N ILE A 589 27.34 21.62 3.44
CA ILE A 589 27.90 21.89 4.77
C ILE A 589 28.63 23.23 4.75
N THR A 590 28.65 23.94 5.88
CA THR A 590 29.42 25.18 6.01
C THR A 590 30.85 24.87 6.43
N VAL A 591 31.82 25.22 5.58
CA VAL A 591 33.27 25.15 5.87
C VAL A 591 33.84 26.55 5.68
N ASP A 592 34.58 27.07 6.66
CA ASP A 592 35.17 28.43 6.66
C ASP A 592 34.17 29.55 6.28
N GLY A 593 32.93 29.43 6.75
CA GLY A 593 31.84 30.37 6.46
C GLY A 593 31.24 30.27 5.05
N LYS A 594 31.69 29.33 4.21
CA LYS A 594 31.16 29.09 2.86
C LYS A 594 30.32 27.82 2.83
N SER A 595 29.19 27.85 2.13
CA SER A 595 28.43 26.63 1.83
C SER A 595 29.12 25.85 0.71
N VAL A 596 29.48 24.60 0.97
CA VAL A 596 30.10 23.69 0.00
C VAL A 596 29.31 22.38 -0.09
N PRO A 597 29.30 21.69 -1.25
CA PRO A 597 28.70 20.36 -1.37
C PRO A 597 29.33 19.38 -0.37
N ARG A 598 28.51 18.79 0.51
CA ARG A 598 28.93 17.95 1.63
C ARG A 598 29.50 16.60 1.15
N ASP A 599 28.81 15.99 0.20
CA ASP A 599 29.02 14.59 -0.20
C ASP A 599 29.76 14.45 -1.54
N ALA A 600 30.15 15.55 -2.20
CA ALA A 600 30.62 15.53 -3.59
C ALA A 600 31.95 14.79 -3.82
N GLY A 601 32.75 14.62 -2.77
CA GLY A 601 33.97 13.79 -2.77
C GLY A 601 33.73 12.31 -2.50
N HIS A 602 32.49 11.86 -2.29
CA HIS A 602 32.17 10.46 -2.04
C HIS A 602 32.30 9.62 -3.33
N PRO A 603 32.90 8.41 -3.30
CA PRO A 603 33.07 7.57 -4.51
C PRO A 603 31.76 7.22 -5.22
N HIS A 604 30.66 7.15 -4.47
CA HIS A 604 29.31 6.89 -5.00
C HIS A 604 28.46 8.16 -5.18
N TYR A 605 29.06 9.36 -5.20
CA TYR A 605 28.30 10.61 -5.36
C TYR A 605 27.64 10.69 -6.74
N PRO A 606 26.29 10.73 -6.82
CA PRO A 606 25.58 10.46 -8.07
C PRO A 606 25.59 11.63 -9.07
N PHE A 607 25.92 12.85 -8.63
CA PHE A 607 25.77 14.07 -9.44
C PHE A 607 27.08 14.53 -10.12
N ASN A 608 28.14 13.71 -10.07
CA ASN A 608 29.38 13.93 -10.82
C ASN A 608 29.30 13.42 -12.27
N ASP A 609 28.58 12.31 -12.50
CA ASP A 609 28.38 11.76 -13.84
C ASP A 609 27.30 12.56 -14.60
N PRO A 610 27.49 12.87 -15.90
CA PRO A 610 26.51 13.58 -16.69
C PRO A 610 25.31 12.69 -17.06
N TYR A 611 24.11 13.28 -16.99
CA TYR A 611 22.88 12.80 -17.59
C TYR A 611 21.99 13.98 -17.95
#